data_AF-A0A8S2PBA7-F1
#
_entry.id   AF-A0A8S2PBA7-F1
#
_cell.length_a   1.000
_cell.length_b   1.000
_cell.length_c   1.000
_cell.angle_alpha   90.00
_cell.angle_beta   90.00
_cell.angle_gamma   90.00
#
_symmetry.space_group_name_H-M   'P 1'
#
loop_
_entity.id
_entity.type
_entity.pdbx_description
1 polymer ?
#
loop_
_entity_poly.entity_id
_entity_poly.type
_entity_poly.pdbx_seq_one_letter_code
_entity_poly.pdbx_strand_id
1 'polypeptide(L)'
;DLLKEYEPHIHPIQIHINEHSKSINEALNSYSPLQLIIFTAIITSIVLWFYNFIFNNDEDIKVRLLQTIFRLLRRIPVIQRKIAQTKTNTLTSVYSDLAKSIHGHNFSTALPPKGLSEEDLITKLREYKDLEHIKYRNGRVSGCVYSVEKNDLTSIYCEILKLFGATNPLHADVFPDIRTMEAECVRMVATMFHGGPECCGTMTSGGTESLLMACKTYRDLALSKGIKRPEM
;
A
#
# COMPACT_ATOMS: atom_id res chain seq x y z
N ASP A 1 33.76 -2.69 51.46
CA ASP A 1 33.94 -1.59 52.44
C ASP A 1 33.21 -0.29 52.15
N LEU A 2 32.88 0.07 50.89
CA LEU A 2 32.08 1.27 50.59
C LEU A 2 30.66 1.30 51.21
N LEU A 3 30.00 0.16 51.43
CA LEU A 3 28.64 0.10 51.98
C LEU A 3 28.54 0.49 53.47
N LYS A 4 29.62 0.33 54.26
CA LYS A 4 29.66 0.71 55.69
C LYS A 4 29.81 2.22 55.90
N GLU A 5 30.39 2.92 54.92
CA GLU A 5 30.61 4.38 54.99
C GLU A 5 29.31 5.17 54.75
N TYR A 6 28.35 4.60 54.02
CA TYR A 6 27.04 5.22 53.73
C TYR A 6 25.90 4.74 54.65
N GLU A 7 26.14 3.75 55.51
CA GLU A 7 25.18 3.21 56.49
C GLU A 7 24.42 4.27 57.32
N PRO A 8 25.08 5.33 57.85
CA PRO A 8 24.38 6.38 58.61
C PRO A 8 23.51 7.30 57.75
N HIS A 9 23.69 7.33 56.43
CA HIS A 9 22.84 8.07 55.49
C HIS A 9 21.70 7.20 54.94
N ILE A 10 21.88 5.89 54.88
CA ILE A 10 20.87 4.93 54.42
C ILE A 10 19.75 4.78 55.46
N HIS A 11 20.10 4.74 56.75
CA HIS A 11 19.12 4.50 57.82
C HIS A 11 17.99 5.57 57.91
N PRO A 12 18.27 6.89 57.85
CA PRO A 12 17.23 7.92 57.83
C PRO A 12 16.36 7.87 56.57
N ILE A 13 16.98 7.62 55.41
CA ILE A 13 16.26 7.47 54.13
C ILE A 13 15.31 6.28 54.21
N GLN A 14 15.74 5.17 54.82
CA GLN A 14 14.94 3.96 54.97
C GLN A 14 13.76 4.15 55.93
N ILE A 15 13.92 4.94 56.99
CA ILE A 15 12.81 5.34 57.87
C ILE A 15 11.78 6.14 57.10
N HIS A 16 12.19 7.19 56.38
CA HIS A 16 11.24 8.01 55.61
C HIS A 16 10.56 7.22 54.48
N ILE A 17 11.28 6.34 53.79
CA ILE A 17 10.68 5.42 52.81
C ILE A 17 9.62 4.54 53.46
N ASN A 18 9.90 4.00 54.66
CA ASN A 18 8.96 3.14 55.37
C ASN A 18 7.72 3.91 55.88
N GLU A 19 7.88 5.12 56.39
CA GLU A 19 6.79 6.00 56.81
C GLU A 19 5.88 6.37 55.64
N HIS A 20 6.46 6.78 54.51
CA HIS A 20 5.71 7.08 53.29
C HIS A 20 5.02 5.83 52.72
N SER A 21 5.73 4.70 52.68
CA SER A 21 5.17 3.44 52.18
C SER A 21 3.99 2.99 53.04
N LYS A 22 4.09 3.14 54.36
CA LYS A 22 2.98 2.83 55.29
C LYS A 22 1.78 3.73 55.05
N SER A 23 1.98 5.04 54.90
CA SER A 23 0.90 5.99 54.60
C SER A 23 0.22 5.71 53.25
N ILE A 24 0.99 5.37 52.21
CA ILE A 24 0.46 5.00 50.90
C ILE A 24 -0.33 3.68 50.97
N ASN A 25 0.20 2.67 51.65
CA ASN A 25 -0.49 1.40 51.81
C ASN A 25 -1.79 1.55 52.62
N GLU A 26 -1.77 2.36 53.69
CA GLU A 26 -2.98 2.68 54.46
C GLU A 26 -4.04 3.39 53.60
N ALA A 27 -3.63 4.32 52.74
CA ALA A 27 -4.53 5.00 51.81
C ALA A 27 -5.08 4.08 50.71
N LEU A 28 -4.32 3.06 50.29
CA LEU A 28 -4.69 2.12 49.22
C LEU A 28 -5.30 0.80 49.73
N ASN A 29 -5.34 0.57 51.04
CA ASN A 29 -5.90 -0.63 51.68
C ASN A 29 -7.37 -0.89 51.36
N SER A 30 -8.11 0.14 50.92
CA SER A 30 -9.52 0.03 50.50
C SER A 30 -9.69 -0.61 49.12
N TYR A 31 -8.62 -0.79 48.34
CA TYR A 31 -8.65 -1.35 47.00
C TYR A 31 -8.03 -2.75 46.94
N SER A 32 -8.62 -3.64 46.15
CA SER A 32 -8.04 -4.96 45.91
C SER A 32 -6.73 -4.86 45.09
N PRO A 33 -5.75 -5.76 45.30
CA PRO A 33 -4.49 -5.76 44.54
C PRO A 33 -4.70 -5.80 43.01
N LEU A 34 -5.75 -6.49 42.55
CA LEU A 34 -6.09 -6.59 41.13
C LEU A 34 -6.57 -5.23 40.57
N GLN A 35 -7.36 -4.48 41.34
CA GLN A 35 -7.76 -3.12 40.96
C GLN A 35 -6.56 -2.19 40.83
N LEU A 36 -5.59 -2.27 41.74
CA LEU A 36 -4.35 -1.47 41.68
C LEU A 36 -3.54 -1.78 40.41
N ILE A 37 -3.42 -3.06 40.03
CA ILE A 37 -2.75 -3.48 38.79
C ILE A 37 -3.50 -2.93 37.56
N ILE A 38 -4.83 -2.99 37.55
CA ILE A 38 -5.64 -2.44 36.46
C ILE A 38 -5.47 -0.92 36.36
N PHE A 39 -5.58 -0.20 37.48
CA PHE A 39 -5.43 1.26 37.47
C PHE A 39 -4.04 1.69 37.02
N THR A 40 -2.99 1.05 37.50
CA THR A 40 -1.61 1.35 37.06
C THR A 40 -1.40 1.03 35.59
N ALA A 41 -1.93 -0.09 35.07
CA ALA A 41 -1.86 -0.43 33.65
C ALA A 41 -2.63 0.58 32.77
N ILE A 42 -3.83 1.00 33.20
CA ILE A 42 -4.64 2.01 32.50
C ILE A 42 -3.92 3.35 32.50
N ILE A 43 -3.45 3.82 33.65
CA ILE A 43 -2.74 5.11 33.78
C ILE A 43 -1.48 5.10 32.93
N THR A 44 -0.67 4.03 33.01
CA THR A 44 0.55 3.90 32.19
C THR A 44 0.21 3.90 30.71
N SER A 45 -0.85 3.21 30.29
CA SER A 45 -1.32 3.21 28.90
C SER A 45 -1.79 4.60 28.45
N ILE A 46 -2.51 5.34 29.29
CA ILE A 46 -2.95 6.72 29.02
C ILE A 46 -1.74 7.65 28.91
N VAL A 47 -0.76 7.54 29.81
CA VAL A 47 0.45 8.36 29.80
C VAL A 47 1.29 8.07 28.56
N LEU A 48 1.49 6.79 28.21
CA LEU A 48 2.21 6.41 26.99
C LEU A 48 1.46 6.87 25.73
N TRP A 49 0.12 6.74 25.71
CA TRP A 49 -0.70 7.25 24.63
C TRP A 49 -0.58 8.77 24.50
N PHE A 50 -0.63 9.50 25.61
CA PHE A 50 -0.54 10.96 25.63
C PHE A 50 0.86 11.46 25.25
N TYR A 51 1.90 10.81 25.76
CA TYR A 51 3.29 11.06 25.38
C TYR A 51 3.49 10.83 23.87
N ASN A 52 2.98 9.72 23.35
CA ASN A 52 3.01 9.41 21.92
C ASN A 52 2.19 10.41 21.09
N PHE A 53 1.05 10.87 21.63
CA PHE A 53 0.18 11.86 21.02
C PHE A 53 0.80 13.26 20.97
N ILE A 54 1.68 13.62 21.90
CA ILE A 54 2.40 14.91 21.87
C ILE A 54 3.70 14.78 21.09
N PHE A 55 4.60 13.88 21.51
CA PHE A 55 6.02 13.94 21.11
C PHE A 55 6.40 13.04 19.92
N ASN A 56 5.57 12.07 19.55
CA ASN A 56 6.00 10.98 18.66
C ASN A 56 5.27 10.95 17.31
N ASN A 57 4.66 12.05 16.89
CA ASN A 57 4.25 12.26 15.49
C ASN A 57 4.83 13.57 14.95
N ASP A 58 4.88 13.69 13.62
CA ASP A 58 5.46 14.85 12.93
C ASP A 58 4.40 15.89 12.49
N GLU A 59 3.11 15.57 12.67
CA GLU A 59 2.01 16.49 12.32
C GLU A 59 1.80 17.57 13.40
N ASP A 60 1.44 18.79 13.02
CA ASP A 60 1.04 19.84 13.97
C ASP A 60 -0.11 19.35 14.88
N ILE A 61 -0.10 19.73 16.16
CA ILE A 61 -1.13 19.40 17.15
C ILE A 61 -2.53 19.77 16.62
N LYS A 62 -2.63 20.84 15.83
CA LYS A 62 -3.88 21.26 15.17
C LYS A 62 -4.41 20.21 14.20
N VAL A 63 -3.54 19.65 13.35
CA VAL A 63 -3.90 18.61 12.38
C VAL A 63 -4.36 17.35 13.12
N ARG A 64 -3.68 16.96 14.20
CA ARG A 64 -4.07 15.80 15.03
C ARG A 64 -5.42 15.99 15.69
N LEU A 65 -5.68 17.18 16.23
CA LEU A 65 -6.96 17.53 16.83
C LEU A 65 -8.06 17.46 15.77
N LEU A 66 -7.84 18.06 14.60
CA LEU A 66 -8.78 18.02 13.48
C LEU A 66 -9.03 16.59 12.99
N GLN A 67 -8.01 15.75 12.84
CA GLN A 67 -8.18 14.34 12.47
C GLN A 67 -8.94 13.55 13.53
N THR A 68 -8.72 13.84 14.81
CA THR A 68 -9.43 13.19 15.93
C THR A 68 -10.89 13.60 15.94
N ILE A 69 -11.17 14.90 15.80
CA ILE A 69 -12.51 15.44 15.63
C ILE A 69 -13.17 14.82 14.40
N PHE A 70 -12.48 14.74 13.26
CA PHE A 70 -13.00 14.15 12.03
C PHE A 70 -13.33 12.65 12.22
N ARG A 71 -12.48 11.91 12.93
CA ARG A 71 -12.74 10.51 13.31
C ARG A 71 -13.98 10.37 14.20
N LEU A 72 -14.17 11.29 15.15
CA LEU A 72 -15.36 11.32 16.02
C LEU A 72 -16.62 11.72 15.26
N LEU A 73 -16.55 12.76 14.42
CA LEU A 73 -17.64 13.18 13.55
C LEU A 73 -18.05 12.06 12.59
N ARG A 74 -17.08 11.32 12.04
CA ARG A 74 -17.36 10.13 11.21
C ARG A 74 -18.04 8.99 11.99
N ARG A 75 -18.09 9.01 13.32
CA ARG A 75 -18.89 8.05 14.11
C ARG A 75 -20.36 8.47 14.25
N ILE A 76 -20.71 9.70 13.90
CA ILE A 76 -22.10 10.17 13.94
C ILE A 76 -22.91 9.42 12.86
N PRO A 77 -24.05 8.79 13.22
CA PRO A 77 -24.82 7.95 12.29
C PRO A 77 -25.25 8.68 11.01
N VAL A 78 -25.57 9.98 11.10
CA VAL A 78 -25.96 10.81 9.95
C VAL A 78 -24.82 10.96 8.94
N ILE A 79 -23.60 11.21 9.42
CA ILE A 79 -22.40 11.36 8.58
C ILE A 79 -22.04 10.03 7.95
N GLN A 80 -22.11 8.92 8.69
CA GLN A 80 -21.90 7.57 8.15
C GLN A 80 -22.90 7.24 7.04
N ARG A 81 -24.19 7.55 7.24
CA ARG A 81 -25.22 7.35 6.23
C ARG A 81 -24.93 8.15 4.97
N LYS A 82 -24.50 9.41 5.10
CA LYS A 82 -24.15 10.25 3.94
C LYS A 82 -22.93 9.72 3.18
N ILE A 83 -21.86 9.34 3.89
CA ILE A 83 -20.67 8.73 3.28
C ILE A 83 -21.03 7.42 2.57
N ALA A 84 -21.83 6.57 3.21
CA ALA A 84 -22.29 5.32 2.63
C ALA A 84 -23.13 5.58 1.37
N GLN A 85 -24.04 6.55 1.42
CA GLN A 85 -24.84 6.94 0.27
C GLN A 85 -23.98 7.46 -0.89
N THR A 86 -23.00 8.33 -0.62
CA THR A 86 -22.09 8.82 -1.66
C THR A 86 -21.26 7.67 -2.24
N LYS A 87 -20.73 6.77 -1.40
CA LYS A 87 -20.01 5.58 -1.87
C LYS A 87 -20.88 4.73 -2.78
N THR A 88 -22.12 4.44 -2.38
CA THR A 88 -23.06 3.66 -3.20
C THR A 88 -23.39 4.39 -4.49
N ASN A 89 -23.68 5.69 -4.46
CA ASN A 89 -23.98 6.47 -5.65
C ASN A 89 -22.81 6.50 -6.63
N THR A 90 -21.59 6.70 -6.14
CA THR A 90 -20.37 6.67 -6.96
C THR A 90 -20.12 5.28 -7.54
N LEU A 91 -20.33 4.21 -6.75
CA LEU A 91 -20.25 2.85 -7.28
C LEU A 91 -21.29 2.64 -8.38
N THR A 92 -22.55 3.01 -8.14
CA THR A 92 -23.63 2.87 -9.12
C THR A 92 -23.35 3.66 -10.40
N SER A 93 -22.83 4.89 -10.31
CA SER A 93 -22.47 5.67 -11.49
C SER A 93 -21.34 5.01 -12.28
N VAL A 94 -20.27 4.58 -11.61
CA VAL A 94 -19.16 3.85 -12.23
C VAL A 94 -19.64 2.56 -12.89
N TYR A 95 -20.47 1.76 -12.19
CA TYR A 95 -21.05 0.55 -12.76
C TYR A 95 -21.92 0.86 -13.97
N SER A 96 -22.76 1.89 -13.90
CA SER A 96 -23.61 2.27 -15.04
C SER A 96 -22.79 2.75 -16.24
N ASP A 97 -21.69 3.46 -16.01
CA ASP A 97 -20.81 3.94 -17.08
C ASP A 97 -20.02 2.80 -17.73
N LEU A 98 -19.54 1.84 -16.94
CA LEU A 98 -18.87 0.64 -17.45
C LEU A 98 -19.85 -0.35 -18.11
N ALA A 99 -21.05 -0.48 -17.56
CA ALA A 99 -22.07 -1.41 -18.06
C ALA A 99 -22.70 -0.93 -19.38
N LYS A 100 -22.68 0.38 -19.68
CA LYS A 100 -23.12 0.92 -20.98
C LYS A 100 -22.52 0.18 -22.17
N SER A 101 -21.28 -0.24 -22.06
CA SER A 101 -20.54 -0.93 -23.12
C SER A 101 -20.81 -2.45 -23.20
N ILE A 102 -21.54 -3.02 -22.24
CA ILE A 102 -21.72 -4.49 -22.10
C ILE A 102 -23.21 -4.88 -21.89
N HIS A 103 -24.13 -3.92 -21.90
CA HIS A 103 -25.57 -4.20 -21.76
C HIS A 103 -26.07 -5.17 -22.84
N GLY A 104 -26.63 -6.30 -22.41
CA GLY A 104 -27.19 -7.34 -23.28
C GLY A 104 -26.28 -8.55 -23.54
N HIS A 105 -25.04 -8.53 -23.04
CA HIS A 105 -24.16 -9.71 -23.16
C HIS A 105 -24.38 -10.74 -22.07
N ASN A 106 -24.44 -12.02 -22.47
CA ASN A 106 -24.47 -13.14 -21.55
C ASN A 106 -23.07 -13.37 -20.97
N PHE A 107 -22.94 -13.14 -19.67
CA PHE A 107 -21.70 -13.42 -18.94
C PHE A 107 -21.64 -14.89 -18.57
N SER A 108 -20.48 -15.51 -18.82
CA SER A 108 -20.17 -16.81 -18.22
C SER A 108 -19.83 -16.60 -16.75
N THR A 109 -20.62 -17.19 -15.85
CA THR A 109 -20.45 -17.09 -14.39
C THR A 109 -19.89 -18.37 -13.77
N ALA A 110 -19.68 -19.41 -14.58
CA ALA A 110 -19.13 -20.69 -14.18
C ALA A 110 -18.29 -21.28 -15.32
N LEU A 111 -17.27 -22.06 -14.96
CA LEU A 111 -16.47 -22.80 -15.92
C LEU A 111 -17.38 -23.78 -16.70
N PRO A 112 -17.26 -23.88 -18.03
CA PRO A 112 -18.07 -24.82 -18.79
C PRO A 112 -17.74 -26.25 -18.36
N PRO A 113 -18.74 -27.15 -18.24
CA PRO A 113 -18.53 -28.52 -17.79
C PRO A 113 -17.71 -29.37 -18.77
N LYS A 114 -17.59 -28.92 -20.02
CA LYS A 114 -16.74 -29.50 -21.06
C LYS A 114 -15.88 -28.40 -21.65
N GLY A 115 -14.61 -28.73 -21.93
CA GLY A 115 -13.71 -27.81 -22.64
C GLY A 115 -14.28 -27.45 -24.01
N LEU A 116 -14.16 -26.18 -24.38
CA LEU A 116 -14.54 -25.71 -25.72
C LEU A 116 -13.55 -26.25 -26.75
N SER A 117 -14.03 -26.50 -27.97
CA SER A 117 -13.14 -26.74 -29.10
C SER A 117 -12.37 -25.46 -29.44
N GLU A 118 -11.26 -25.59 -30.17
CA GLU A 118 -10.50 -24.42 -30.63
C GLU A 118 -11.36 -23.50 -31.50
N GLU A 119 -12.18 -24.06 -32.38
CA GLU A 119 -13.09 -23.31 -33.26
C GLU A 119 -14.15 -22.53 -32.45
N ASP A 120 -14.77 -23.18 -31.45
CA ASP A 120 -15.74 -22.52 -30.57
C ASP A 120 -15.09 -21.42 -29.73
N LEU A 121 -13.87 -21.64 -29.25
CA LEU A 121 -13.11 -20.66 -28.49
C LEU A 121 -12.78 -19.42 -29.33
N ILE A 122 -12.24 -19.62 -30.54
CA ILE A 122 -11.93 -18.51 -31.45
C ILE A 122 -13.19 -17.76 -31.84
N THR A 123 -14.29 -18.45 -32.11
CA THR A 123 -15.60 -17.83 -32.38
C THR A 123 -16.02 -16.97 -31.20
N LYS A 124 -15.91 -17.49 -29.97
CA LYS A 124 -16.23 -16.75 -28.76
C LYS A 124 -15.35 -15.51 -28.55
N LEU A 125 -14.06 -15.62 -28.83
CA LEU A 125 -13.13 -14.49 -28.74
C LEU A 125 -13.44 -13.40 -29.78
N ARG A 126 -13.92 -13.77 -30.98
CA ARG A 126 -14.39 -12.81 -31.98
C ARG A 126 -15.64 -12.05 -31.52
N GLU A 127 -16.60 -12.73 -30.89
CA GLU A 127 -17.75 -12.07 -30.27
C GLU A 127 -17.32 -11.02 -29.24
N TYR A 128 -16.29 -11.31 -28.42
CA TYR A 128 -15.74 -10.33 -27.48
C TYR A 128 -15.02 -9.18 -28.17
N LYS A 129 -14.35 -9.45 -29.30
CA LYS A 129 -13.69 -8.41 -30.08
C LYS A 129 -14.68 -7.42 -30.66
N ASP A 130 -15.87 -7.88 -31.04
CA ASP A 130 -16.95 -7.05 -31.59
C ASP A 130 -17.64 -6.16 -30.53
N LEU A 131 -17.31 -6.33 -29.24
CA LEU A 131 -17.72 -5.39 -28.16
C LEU A 131 -17.03 -4.03 -28.25
N GLU A 132 -16.04 -3.87 -29.13
CA GLU A 132 -15.34 -2.61 -29.35
C GLU A 132 -16.30 -1.53 -29.88
N HIS A 133 -16.92 -0.79 -28.95
CA HIS A 133 -17.91 0.24 -29.26
C HIS A 133 -17.28 1.53 -29.84
N ILE A 134 -16.01 1.81 -29.55
CA ILE A 134 -15.28 2.97 -30.10
C ILE A 134 -14.21 2.47 -31.06
N LYS A 135 -14.33 2.87 -32.33
CA LYS A 135 -13.32 2.63 -33.38
C LYS A 135 -12.08 3.48 -33.14
N TYR A 136 -11.22 3.07 -32.19
CA TYR A 136 -10.01 3.81 -31.81
C TYR A 136 -9.07 4.02 -33.01
N ARG A 137 -9.10 3.12 -34.00
CA ARG A 137 -8.32 3.22 -35.23
C ARG A 137 -8.59 4.48 -36.06
N ASN A 138 -9.71 5.16 -35.81
CA ASN A 138 -10.05 6.42 -36.47
C ASN A 138 -9.34 7.64 -35.83
N GLY A 139 -8.48 7.44 -34.82
CA GLY A 139 -7.72 8.52 -34.17
C GLY A 139 -8.58 9.45 -33.30
N ARG A 140 -9.77 9.00 -32.88
CA ARG A 140 -10.74 9.81 -32.12
C ARG A 140 -10.73 9.53 -30.62
N VAL A 141 -9.78 8.73 -30.15
CA VAL A 141 -9.61 8.40 -28.73
C VAL A 141 -8.29 9.01 -28.28
N SER A 142 -8.36 9.89 -27.27
CA SER A 142 -7.16 10.50 -26.70
C SER A 142 -6.35 9.44 -25.95
N GLY A 143 -5.06 9.32 -26.26
CA GLY A 143 -4.19 8.28 -25.70
C GLY A 143 -4.72 6.89 -26.02
N CYS A 144 -4.87 6.04 -25.00
CA CYS A 144 -5.38 4.66 -25.04
C CYS A 144 -4.54 3.67 -25.86
N VAL A 145 -4.32 3.93 -27.15
CA VAL A 145 -3.51 3.12 -28.05
C VAL A 145 -2.48 4.01 -28.75
N TYR A 146 -1.19 3.80 -28.43
CA TYR A 146 -0.10 4.69 -28.81
C TYR A 146 0.43 4.49 -30.24
N SER A 147 0.28 3.28 -30.79
CA SER A 147 0.61 3.00 -32.19
C SER A 147 -0.57 2.29 -32.85
N VAL A 148 -1.02 2.85 -33.97
CA VAL A 148 -2.13 2.33 -34.79
C VAL A 148 -1.64 2.08 -36.22
N GLU A 149 -0.32 2.03 -36.43
CA GLU A 149 0.25 1.88 -37.76
C GLU A 149 -0.21 0.60 -38.45
N LYS A 150 -0.39 0.72 -39.77
CA LYS A 150 -1.23 -0.18 -40.53
C LYS A 150 -0.54 -1.46 -40.99
N ASN A 151 0.78 -1.60 -40.95
CA ASN A 151 1.48 -2.84 -41.26
C ASN A 151 2.86 -2.85 -40.60
N ASP A 152 3.33 -4.05 -40.24
CA ASP A 152 4.64 -4.43 -39.67
C ASP A 152 4.73 -4.55 -38.13
N LEU A 153 4.29 -3.58 -37.33
CA LEU A 153 4.50 -3.68 -35.87
C LEU A 153 3.62 -4.75 -35.20
N THR A 154 2.33 -4.85 -35.55
CA THR A 154 1.44 -5.87 -34.95
C THR A 154 1.88 -7.29 -35.28
N SER A 155 2.33 -7.54 -36.52
CA SER A 155 2.85 -8.85 -36.91
C SER A 155 4.13 -9.20 -36.15
N ILE A 156 5.03 -8.22 -35.95
CA ILE A 156 6.21 -8.39 -35.10
C ILE A 156 5.81 -8.71 -33.65
N TYR A 157 4.85 -8.00 -33.05
CA TYR A 157 4.38 -8.30 -31.70
C TYR A 157 3.79 -9.71 -31.57
N CYS A 158 2.99 -10.14 -32.55
CA CYS A 158 2.47 -11.51 -32.58
C CYS A 158 3.59 -12.55 -32.65
N GLU A 159 4.66 -12.28 -33.42
CA GLU A 159 5.80 -13.20 -33.49
C GLU A 159 6.61 -13.24 -32.20
N ILE A 160 6.82 -12.09 -31.55
CA ILE A 160 7.45 -12.01 -30.22
C ILE A 160 6.66 -12.83 -29.19
N LEU A 161 5.31 -12.71 -29.19
CA LEU A 161 4.47 -13.48 -28.28
C LEU A 161 4.54 -14.98 -28.53
N LYS A 162 4.70 -15.43 -29.78
CA LYS A 162 4.90 -16.86 -30.09
C LYS A 162 6.23 -17.37 -29.57
N LEU A 163 7.30 -16.57 -29.70
CA LEU A 163 8.64 -16.95 -29.26
C LEU A 163 8.79 -16.95 -27.74
N PHE A 164 8.25 -15.92 -27.08
CA PHE A 164 8.54 -15.65 -25.66
C PHE A 164 7.33 -15.76 -24.73
N GLY A 165 6.13 -16.09 -25.23
CA GLY A 165 4.89 -16.10 -24.45
C GLY A 165 4.84 -17.08 -23.28
N ALA A 166 5.75 -18.05 -23.23
CA ALA A 166 5.90 -19.02 -22.13
C ALA A 166 7.14 -18.76 -21.24
N THR A 167 7.84 -17.64 -21.45
CA THR A 167 9.02 -17.29 -20.63
C THR A 167 8.63 -16.69 -19.29
N ASN A 168 9.51 -16.83 -18.30
CA ASN A 168 9.31 -16.25 -16.97
C ASN A 168 10.64 -15.69 -16.44
N PRO A 169 10.83 -14.35 -16.41
CA PRO A 169 12.07 -13.70 -15.95
C PRO A 169 12.49 -14.05 -14.51
N LEU A 170 11.59 -14.62 -13.69
CA LEU A 170 11.94 -15.14 -12.37
C LEU A 170 13.02 -16.24 -12.42
N HIS A 171 13.10 -17.00 -13.52
CA HIS A 171 14.04 -18.09 -13.73
C HIS A 171 15.13 -17.67 -14.72
N ALA A 172 15.99 -16.74 -14.30
CA ALA A 172 17.02 -16.13 -15.15
C ALA A 172 18.12 -17.09 -15.65
N ASP A 173 18.25 -18.26 -15.01
CA ASP A 173 19.11 -19.38 -15.43
C ASP A 173 18.49 -20.20 -16.56
N VAL A 174 17.15 -20.33 -16.56
CA VAL A 174 16.38 -21.02 -17.59
C VAL A 174 16.15 -20.14 -18.82
N PHE A 175 15.92 -18.84 -18.60
CA PHE A 175 15.61 -17.85 -19.66
C PHE A 175 16.67 -16.74 -19.72
N PRO A 176 17.92 -17.05 -20.14
CA PRO A 176 18.97 -16.04 -20.27
C PRO A 176 18.69 -15.06 -21.41
N ASP A 177 17.84 -15.42 -22.37
CA ASP A 177 17.37 -14.61 -23.49
C ASP A 177 16.58 -13.39 -23.03
N ILE A 178 15.48 -13.59 -22.28
CA ILE A 178 14.65 -12.49 -21.78
C ILE A 178 15.43 -11.60 -20.81
N ARG A 179 16.26 -12.19 -19.94
CA ARG A 179 17.16 -11.46 -19.04
C ARG A 179 18.10 -10.53 -19.82
N THR A 180 18.63 -11.01 -20.95
CA THR A 180 19.53 -10.21 -21.80
C THR A 180 18.76 -9.05 -22.43
N MET A 181 17.57 -9.31 -22.99
CA MET A 181 16.72 -8.26 -23.57
C MET A 181 16.31 -7.19 -22.53
N GLU A 182 15.96 -7.58 -21.30
CA GLU A 182 15.63 -6.63 -20.23
C GLU A 182 16.83 -5.74 -19.87
N ALA A 183 18.03 -6.33 -19.74
CA ALA A 183 19.25 -5.59 -19.44
C ALA A 183 19.63 -4.60 -20.55
N GLU A 184 19.50 -5.01 -21.81
CA GLU A 184 19.76 -4.15 -22.97
C GLU A 184 18.76 -3.00 -23.05
N CYS A 185 17.46 -3.26 -22.87
CA CYS A 185 16.42 -2.24 -22.82
C CYS A 185 16.70 -1.18 -21.74
N VAL A 186 17.01 -1.61 -20.52
CA VAL A 186 17.37 -0.70 -19.42
C VAL A 186 18.59 0.16 -19.81
N ARG A 187 19.64 -0.45 -20.38
CA ARG A 187 20.85 0.30 -20.77
C ARG A 187 20.60 1.27 -21.93
N MET A 188 19.80 0.89 -22.93
CA MET A 188 19.42 1.78 -24.03
C MET A 188 18.64 2.99 -23.50
N VAL A 189 17.67 2.79 -22.61
CA VAL A 189 16.91 3.87 -21.99
C VAL A 189 17.81 4.73 -21.09
N ALA A 190 18.67 4.14 -20.27
CA ALA A 190 19.63 4.90 -19.46
C ALA A 190 20.51 5.79 -20.34
N THR A 191 20.99 5.27 -21.47
CA THR A 191 21.79 6.03 -22.45
C THR A 191 20.98 7.16 -23.10
N MET A 192 19.72 6.91 -23.44
CA MET A 192 18.79 7.91 -23.99
C MET A 192 18.59 9.10 -23.03
N PHE A 193 18.62 8.84 -21.72
CA PHE A 193 18.56 9.86 -20.66
C PHE A 193 19.95 10.36 -20.21
N HIS A 194 21.00 10.13 -21.01
CA HIS A 194 22.39 10.56 -20.73
C HIS A 194 22.98 10.00 -19.42
N GLY A 195 22.53 8.82 -18.99
CA GLY A 195 23.06 8.12 -17.84
C GLY A 195 24.50 7.62 -18.07
N GLY A 196 25.37 7.84 -17.09
CA GLY A 196 26.75 7.33 -17.09
C GLY A 196 26.85 5.81 -16.86
N PRO A 197 28.08 5.27 -16.73
CA PRO A 197 28.28 3.83 -16.50
C PRO A 197 27.57 3.31 -15.24
N GLU A 198 27.54 4.12 -14.18
CA GLU A 198 26.87 3.81 -12.90
C GLU A 198 25.34 3.90 -12.96
N CYS A 199 24.76 4.46 -14.03
CA CYS A 199 23.31 4.51 -14.17
C CYS A 199 22.77 3.10 -14.41
N CYS A 200 21.80 2.69 -13.57
CA CYS A 200 21.18 1.38 -13.60
C CYS A 200 19.66 1.50 -13.49
N GLY A 201 18.95 0.39 -13.69
CA GLY A 201 17.49 0.32 -13.58
C GLY A 201 16.97 -1.10 -13.71
N THR A 202 15.65 -1.23 -13.72
CA THR A 202 14.94 -2.49 -13.90
C THR A 202 13.72 -2.26 -14.80
N MET A 203 13.29 -3.29 -15.51
CA MET A 203 11.99 -3.28 -16.19
C MET A 203 10.86 -3.35 -15.15
N THR A 204 9.69 -2.79 -15.48
CA THR A 204 8.47 -2.82 -14.66
C THR A 204 7.25 -2.98 -15.56
N SER A 205 6.11 -3.41 -15.02
CA SER A 205 4.87 -3.63 -15.78
C SER A 205 4.28 -2.37 -16.41
N GLY A 206 4.63 -1.18 -15.90
CA GLY A 206 4.20 0.10 -16.44
C GLY A 206 4.53 1.27 -15.51
N GLY A 207 4.16 2.49 -15.93
CA GLY A 207 4.57 3.72 -15.24
C GLY A 207 4.13 3.80 -13.76
N THR A 208 2.98 3.25 -13.40
CA THR A 208 2.51 3.20 -12.00
C THR A 208 3.48 2.41 -11.12
N GLU A 209 3.91 1.23 -11.58
CA GLU A 209 4.89 0.43 -10.84
C GLU A 209 6.25 1.13 -10.77
N SER A 210 6.69 1.75 -11.87
CA SER A 210 7.95 2.52 -11.87
C SER A 210 7.96 3.64 -10.82
N LEU A 211 6.85 4.39 -10.70
CA LEU A 211 6.71 5.44 -9.68
C LEU A 211 6.67 4.86 -8.26
N LEU A 212 5.93 3.78 -8.04
CA LEU A 212 5.87 3.11 -6.74
C LEU A 212 7.23 2.57 -6.31
N MET A 213 8.01 2.01 -7.24
CA MET A 213 9.37 1.52 -6.98
C MET A 213 10.33 2.66 -6.65
N ALA A 214 10.22 3.82 -7.31
CA ALA A 214 10.98 5.01 -6.96
C ALA A 214 10.64 5.50 -5.54
N CYS A 215 9.35 5.70 -5.23
CA CYS A 215 8.89 6.10 -3.89
C CYS A 215 9.36 5.12 -2.81
N LYS A 216 9.20 3.81 -3.05
CA LYS A 216 9.69 2.76 -2.12
C LYS A 216 11.20 2.86 -1.90
N THR A 217 11.98 3.04 -2.97
CA THR A 217 13.44 3.12 -2.89
C THR A 217 13.89 4.31 -2.06
N TYR A 218 13.32 5.50 -2.29
CA TYR A 218 13.63 6.69 -1.50
C TYR A 218 13.15 6.59 -0.05
N ARG A 219 11.98 6.00 0.18
CA ARG A 219 11.48 5.71 1.54
C ARG A 219 12.44 4.81 2.30
N ASP A 220 12.89 3.71 1.70
CA ASP A 220 13.79 2.75 2.35
C ASP A 220 15.18 3.39 2.60
N LEU A 221 15.66 4.22 1.68
CA LEU A 221 16.87 5.03 1.87
C LEU A 221 16.73 6.00 3.05
N ALA A 222 15.61 6.70 3.16
CA ALA A 222 15.36 7.63 4.25
C ALA A 222 15.30 6.91 5.62
N LEU A 223 14.63 5.76 5.68
CA LEU A 223 14.60 4.90 6.86
C LEU A 223 16.01 4.45 7.27
N SER A 224 16.85 4.06 6.31
CA SER A 224 18.26 3.69 6.58
C SER A 224 19.09 4.85 7.15
N LYS A 225 18.69 6.10 6.89
CA LYS A 225 19.28 7.32 7.44
C LYS A 225 18.67 7.76 8.77
N GLY A 226 17.78 6.95 9.37
CA GLY A 226 17.12 7.26 10.64
C GLY A 226 15.90 8.17 10.53
N ILE A 227 15.45 8.51 9.32
CA ILE A 227 14.22 9.28 9.10
C ILE A 227 13.04 8.32 9.27
N LYS A 228 12.35 8.39 10.42
CA LYS A 228 11.29 7.43 10.80
C LYS A 228 10.01 7.56 9.98
N ARG A 229 9.73 8.75 9.42
CA ARG A 229 8.52 9.07 8.65
C ARG A 229 8.87 9.92 7.43
N PRO A 230 9.46 9.33 6.39
CA PRO A 230 9.71 10.06 5.16
C PRO A 230 8.38 10.42 4.48
N GLU A 231 8.29 11.65 4.00
CA GLU A 231 7.24 12.08 3.08
C GLU A 231 7.35 11.28 1.76
N MET A 232 6.22 10.88 1.19
CA MET A 232 6.13 10.12 -0.07
C MET A 232 5.24 10.81 -1.08
#